data_AF-A0A9E1NAX9-F1
#
_entry.id   AF-A0A9E1NAX9-F1
#
_cell.length_a   1.000
_cell.length_b   1.000
_cell.length_c   1.000
_cell.angle_alpha   90.00
_cell.angle_beta   90.00
_cell.angle_gamma   90.00
#
_symmetry.space_group_name_H-M   'P 1'
#
loop_
_entity.id
_entity.type
_entity.pdbx_description
1 polymer ?
#
loop_
_entity_poly.entity_id
_entity_poly.type
_entity_poly.pdbx_seq_one_letter_code
_entity_poly.pdbx_strand_id
1 'polypeptide(L)'
;AMKRLLIEGRPQGRALRQLPFLLPLNYQCTLVEPSKGVVEAAIARQTEDMLSLAYLAGFPPSDLADCGPTVSAHAYSQAAADAAVDDIAQMIALKEAEFAEPLYAPDEAVVEAMALAATAQKPIVIADTQDNPGCGGSGDTVGMLAALVANQAQGALFGVVSDDQAAAAAHDAGVGAELELALGGRTDLPGVEPFHGRFTVEVINDGRYYADGPVSQGKAYDVGPSALLSIGGIRVAVSSRRVQALDRMVFEHLGIVLEEQKIIVLKSTCHYRAHFDPIAETTFAALAPGGYLANPADCAYSKLRPGVRYYPLGPVHVG
;
A
#
# COMPACT_ATOMS: atom_id res chain seq x y z
N ALA A 1 -30.13 -1.31 -2.92
CA ALA A 1 -30.45 -1.13 -1.49
C ALA A 1 -31.56 -0.10 -1.25
N MET A 2 -31.34 1.21 -1.46
CA MET A 2 -32.32 2.25 -1.07
C MET A 2 -33.73 2.08 -1.66
N LYS A 3 -33.87 1.69 -2.93
CA LYS A 3 -35.19 1.40 -3.54
C LYS A 3 -35.92 0.25 -2.83
N ARG A 4 -35.20 -0.82 -2.47
CA ARG A 4 -35.78 -1.97 -1.75
C ARG A 4 -36.25 -1.57 -0.36
N LEU A 5 -35.47 -0.77 0.37
CA LEU A 5 -35.86 -0.21 1.68
C LEU A 5 -37.19 0.57 1.62
N LEU A 6 -37.46 1.29 0.53
CA LEU A 6 -38.71 2.05 0.36
C LEU A 6 -39.92 1.15 0.08
N ILE A 7 -39.71 0.00 -0.57
CA ILE A 7 -40.77 -0.92 -0.98
C ILE A 7 -41.06 -1.95 0.11
N GLU A 8 -40.00 -2.57 0.63
CA GLU A 8 -40.05 -3.73 1.53
C GLU A 8 -39.91 -3.31 3.00
N GLY A 9 -39.56 -2.04 3.27
CA GLY A 9 -39.32 -1.52 4.62
C GLY A 9 -37.91 -1.82 5.13
N ARG A 10 -37.64 -1.42 6.38
CA ARG A 10 -36.32 -1.60 7.01
C ARG A 10 -36.14 -3.06 7.47
N PRO A 11 -35.03 -3.73 7.12
CA PRO A 11 -34.72 -5.06 7.64
C PRO A 11 -34.61 -5.04 9.16
N GLN A 12 -35.20 -6.03 9.83
CA GLN A 12 -35.15 -6.16 11.28
C GLN A 12 -33.90 -6.92 11.74
N GLY A 13 -33.43 -7.88 10.93
CA GLY A 13 -32.25 -8.68 11.19
C GLY A 13 -30.96 -7.90 10.96
N ARG A 14 -30.11 -7.89 11.97
CA ARG A 14 -28.80 -7.22 11.95
C ARG A 14 -27.80 -8.09 12.68
N ALA A 15 -26.67 -8.35 12.04
CA ALA A 15 -25.61 -9.14 12.65
C ALA A 15 -24.24 -8.57 12.27
N LEU A 16 -23.31 -8.75 13.20
CA LEU A 16 -21.90 -8.38 13.06
C LEU A 16 -21.06 -9.46 13.74
N ARG A 17 -19.94 -9.83 13.10
CA ARG A 17 -18.90 -10.69 13.67
C ARG A 17 -17.56 -10.02 13.46
N GLN A 18 -16.88 -9.73 14.56
CA GLN A 18 -15.51 -9.24 14.57
C GLN A 18 -14.57 -10.44 14.61
N LEU A 19 -13.55 -10.42 13.77
CA LEU A 19 -12.57 -11.49 13.70
C LEU A 19 -11.59 -11.37 14.88
N PRO A 20 -11.01 -12.49 15.34
CA PRO A 20 -10.16 -12.53 16.53
C PRO A 20 -8.70 -12.12 16.26
N PHE A 21 -8.41 -11.50 15.11
CA PHE A 21 -7.09 -11.02 14.72
C PHE A 21 -7.20 -9.76 13.87
N LEU A 22 -6.22 -8.88 13.93
CA LEU A 22 -6.10 -7.77 12.98
C LEU A 22 -5.59 -8.29 11.64
N LEU A 23 -5.98 -7.62 10.56
CA LEU A 23 -5.50 -7.92 9.22
C LEU A 23 -4.58 -6.80 8.73
N PRO A 24 -3.25 -7.02 8.60
CA PRO A 24 -2.34 -6.01 8.09
C PRO A 24 -2.77 -5.49 6.72
N LEU A 25 -2.60 -4.19 6.49
CA LEU A 25 -3.15 -3.47 5.31
C LEU A 25 -2.70 -4.09 3.97
N ASN A 26 -1.49 -4.66 3.90
CA ASN A 26 -0.94 -5.31 2.71
C ASN A 26 -1.69 -6.59 2.30
N TYR A 27 -2.48 -7.18 3.20
CA TYR A 27 -3.31 -8.37 2.94
C TYR A 27 -4.80 -8.05 2.70
N GLN A 28 -5.17 -6.76 2.72
CA GLN A 28 -6.56 -6.34 2.56
C GLN A 28 -6.96 -6.16 1.09
N CYS A 29 -6.04 -6.34 0.14
CA CYS A 29 -6.31 -6.13 -1.27
C CYS A 29 -7.33 -7.13 -1.80
N THR A 30 -8.48 -6.63 -2.29
CA THR A 30 -9.56 -7.47 -2.80
C THR A 30 -9.37 -7.89 -4.26
N LEU A 31 -8.20 -7.62 -4.86
CA LEU A 31 -7.82 -8.09 -6.21
C LEU A 31 -7.03 -9.40 -6.17
N VAL A 32 -6.49 -9.76 -5.00
CA VAL A 32 -5.67 -10.95 -4.80
C VAL A 32 -6.23 -11.78 -3.65
N GLU A 33 -5.89 -13.07 -3.62
CA GLU A 33 -6.22 -13.92 -2.49
C GLU A 33 -5.47 -13.45 -1.22
N PRO A 34 -6.00 -13.76 -0.03
CA PRO A 34 -7.30 -14.41 0.22
C PRO A 34 -8.49 -13.43 0.29
N SER A 35 -8.25 -12.11 0.36
CA SER A 35 -9.31 -11.09 0.48
C SER A 35 -10.26 -11.07 -0.74
N LYS A 36 -9.75 -11.35 -1.95
CA LYS A 36 -10.57 -11.53 -3.15
C LYS A 36 -11.64 -12.61 -2.96
N GLY A 37 -11.23 -13.83 -2.58
CA GLY A 37 -12.14 -14.94 -2.36
C GLY A 37 -13.19 -14.67 -1.28
N VAL A 38 -12.84 -13.89 -0.24
CA VAL A 38 -13.80 -13.47 0.79
C VAL A 38 -14.88 -12.54 0.22
N VAL A 39 -14.49 -11.57 -0.63
CA VAL A 39 -15.46 -10.67 -1.29
C VAL A 39 -16.34 -11.44 -2.27
N GLU A 40 -15.77 -12.31 -3.09
CA GLU A 40 -16.52 -13.16 -4.01
C GLU A 40 -17.51 -14.07 -3.26
N ALA A 41 -17.07 -14.66 -2.14
CA ALA A 41 -17.92 -15.45 -1.25
C ALA A 41 -19.08 -14.65 -0.67
N ALA A 42 -18.85 -13.40 -0.23
CA ALA A 42 -19.88 -12.53 0.30
C ALA A 42 -20.91 -12.14 -0.78
N ILE A 43 -20.46 -11.84 -2.00
CA ILE A 43 -21.34 -11.56 -3.14
C ILE A 43 -22.20 -12.79 -3.47
N ALA A 44 -21.59 -13.97 -3.54
CA ALA A 44 -22.29 -15.21 -3.89
C ALA A 44 -23.34 -15.64 -2.84
N ARG A 45 -23.15 -15.26 -1.57
CA ARG A 45 -24.09 -15.56 -0.47
C ARG A 45 -25.19 -14.53 -0.29
N GLN A 46 -25.16 -13.44 -1.06
CA GLN A 46 -26.18 -12.42 -0.96
C GLN A 46 -27.47 -12.92 -1.60
N THR A 47 -28.51 -13.15 -0.79
CA THR A 47 -29.83 -13.60 -1.23
C THR A 47 -30.84 -12.44 -1.27
N GLU A 48 -32.02 -12.70 -1.83
CA GLU A 48 -33.14 -11.73 -1.79
C GLU A 48 -33.60 -11.42 -0.37
N ASP A 49 -33.44 -12.34 0.59
CA ASP A 49 -33.79 -12.11 2.00
C ASP A 49 -32.83 -11.13 2.70
N MET A 50 -31.78 -10.69 2.02
CA MET A 50 -30.77 -9.78 2.54
C MET A 50 -30.81 -8.44 1.82
N LEU A 51 -30.61 -7.37 2.59
CA LEU A 51 -30.34 -6.05 2.06
C LEU A 51 -28.85 -5.87 1.75
N SER A 52 -27.97 -6.39 2.63
CA SER A 52 -26.52 -6.33 2.47
C SER A 52 -25.79 -7.42 3.27
N LEU A 53 -24.65 -7.85 2.72
CA LEU A 53 -23.61 -8.63 3.39
C LEU A 53 -22.28 -7.96 3.03
N ALA A 54 -21.48 -7.56 4.02
CA ALA A 54 -20.27 -6.80 3.80
C ALA A 54 -19.10 -7.36 4.60
N TYR A 55 -17.99 -7.56 3.91
CA TYR A 55 -16.67 -7.77 4.51
C TYR A 55 -15.97 -6.42 4.65
N LEU A 56 -15.57 -6.09 5.88
CA LEU A 56 -14.89 -4.86 6.24
C LEU A 56 -13.53 -5.27 6.81
N ALA A 57 -12.43 -5.08 6.07
CA ALA A 57 -11.11 -5.57 6.47
C ALA A 57 -10.51 -4.85 7.70
N GLY A 58 -11.09 -3.71 8.10
CA GLY A 58 -10.63 -2.90 9.23
C GLY A 58 -9.42 -2.02 8.88
N PHE A 59 -8.99 -1.20 9.83
CA PHE A 59 -7.84 -0.29 9.64
C PHE A 59 -6.91 -0.40 10.87
N PRO A 60 -5.93 -1.33 10.85
CA PRO A 60 -5.00 -1.54 11.95
C PRO A 60 -4.36 -0.26 12.51
N PRO A 61 -3.93 0.75 11.71
CA PRO A 61 -3.34 1.96 12.29
C PRO A 61 -4.23 2.73 13.29
N SER A 62 -5.51 2.39 13.44
CA SER A 62 -6.43 2.99 14.40
C SER A 62 -6.50 2.21 15.71
N ASP A 63 -6.09 2.84 16.81
CA ASP A 63 -6.27 2.32 18.18
C ASP A 63 -7.72 2.53 18.65
N LEU A 64 -8.60 1.59 18.31
CA LEU A 64 -10.02 1.58 18.66
C LEU A 64 -10.47 0.21 19.16
N ALA A 65 -11.47 0.19 20.04
CA ALA A 65 -12.12 -1.03 20.50
C ALA A 65 -12.71 -1.85 19.35
N ASP A 66 -13.16 -1.21 18.27
CA ASP A 66 -13.73 -1.92 17.12
C ASP A 66 -12.72 -2.23 16.01
N CYS A 67 -11.41 -2.00 16.25
CA CYS A 67 -10.38 -2.26 15.25
C CYS A 67 -10.34 -3.76 14.86
N GLY A 68 -10.06 -3.99 13.57
CA GLY A 68 -9.94 -5.32 12.98
C GLY A 68 -11.05 -5.67 11.97
N PRO A 69 -10.90 -6.81 11.27
CA PRO A 69 -11.83 -7.26 10.28
C PRO A 69 -13.19 -7.56 10.89
N THR A 70 -14.23 -7.23 10.15
CA THR A 70 -15.63 -7.36 10.56
C THR A 70 -16.47 -7.81 9.39
N VAL A 71 -17.34 -8.79 9.61
CA VAL A 71 -18.42 -9.14 8.68
C VAL A 71 -19.71 -8.58 9.23
N SER A 72 -20.50 -7.91 8.40
CA SER A 72 -21.82 -7.38 8.80
C SER A 72 -22.89 -7.73 7.79
N ALA A 73 -24.11 -7.96 8.29
CA ALA A 73 -25.28 -8.24 7.46
C ALA A 73 -26.51 -7.47 7.94
N HIS A 74 -27.32 -7.03 6.98
CA HIS A 74 -28.68 -6.57 7.20
C HIS A 74 -29.62 -7.45 6.38
N ALA A 75 -30.57 -8.12 7.05
CA ALA A 75 -31.50 -9.06 6.43
C ALA A 75 -32.92 -8.94 7.00
N TYR A 76 -33.91 -9.45 6.26
CA TYR A 76 -35.32 -9.35 6.66
C TYR A 76 -35.70 -10.32 7.79
N SER A 77 -34.81 -11.25 8.15
CA SER A 77 -34.88 -12.02 9.39
C SER A 77 -33.56 -12.01 10.14
N GLN A 78 -33.61 -12.14 11.47
CA GLN A 78 -32.40 -12.23 12.29
C GLN A 78 -31.60 -13.50 11.96
N ALA A 79 -32.27 -14.63 11.75
CA ALA A 79 -31.64 -15.89 11.40
C ALA A 79 -30.83 -15.80 10.10
N ALA A 80 -31.34 -15.12 9.07
CA ALA A 80 -30.61 -14.91 7.82
C ALA A 80 -29.38 -14.00 8.02
N ALA A 81 -29.50 -12.95 8.85
CA ALA A 81 -28.37 -12.09 9.16
C ALA A 81 -27.26 -12.85 9.89
N ASP A 82 -27.61 -13.62 10.93
CA ASP A 82 -26.65 -14.41 11.72
C ASP A 82 -25.97 -15.50 10.87
N ALA A 83 -26.74 -16.29 10.13
CA ALA A 83 -26.20 -17.36 9.30
C ALA A 83 -25.18 -16.82 8.27
N ALA A 84 -25.48 -15.67 7.65
CA ALA A 84 -24.61 -15.09 6.64
C ALA A 84 -23.29 -14.55 7.22
N VAL A 85 -23.33 -13.88 8.38
CA VAL A 85 -22.09 -13.38 9.00
C VAL A 85 -21.26 -14.51 9.60
N ASP A 86 -21.90 -15.55 10.15
CA ASP A 86 -21.22 -16.71 10.73
C ASP A 86 -20.47 -17.51 9.68
N ASP A 87 -21.08 -17.76 8.51
CA ASP A 87 -20.46 -18.49 7.40
C ASP A 87 -19.22 -17.76 6.86
N ILE A 88 -19.32 -16.46 6.56
CA ILE A 88 -18.15 -15.68 6.09
C ILE A 88 -17.09 -15.54 7.19
N ALA A 89 -17.47 -15.28 8.45
CA ALA A 89 -16.52 -15.18 9.54
C ALA A 89 -15.77 -16.50 9.78
N GLN A 90 -16.46 -17.63 9.70
CA GLN A 90 -15.86 -18.96 9.77
C GLN A 90 -14.91 -19.21 8.60
N MET A 91 -15.29 -18.84 7.38
CA MET A 91 -14.40 -18.94 6.21
C MET A 91 -13.11 -18.14 6.43
N ILE A 92 -13.20 -16.88 6.88
CA ILE A 92 -12.04 -16.04 7.15
C ILE A 92 -11.16 -16.66 8.24
N ALA A 93 -11.76 -17.17 9.32
CA ALA A 93 -11.03 -17.80 10.42
C ALA A 93 -10.31 -19.08 9.97
N LEU A 94 -10.92 -19.90 9.11
CA LEU A 94 -10.28 -21.10 8.56
C LEU A 94 -9.12 -20.77 7.61
N LYS A 95 -9.17 -19.59 6.97
CA LYS A 95 -8.13 -19.06 6.09
C LYS A 95 -7.10 -18.18 6.80
N GLU A 96 -7.10 -18.11 8.13
CA GLU A 96 -6.23 -17.18 8.88
C GLU A 96 -4.76 -17.28 8.45
N ALA A 97 -4.23 -18.49 8.25
CA ALA A 97 -2.85 -18.69 7.80
C ALA A 97 -2.54 -18.12 6.40
N GLU A 98 -3.54 -18.02 5.50
CA GLU A 98 -3.38 -17.44 4.17
C GLU A 98 -3.20 -15.92 4.22
N PHE A 99 -3.56 -15.27 5.34
CA PHE A 99 -3.36 -13.84 5.55
C PHE A 99 -1.99 -13.51 6.18
N ALA A 100 -1.03 -14.42 6.11
CA ALA A 100 0.32 -14.27 6.65
C ALA A 100 1.39 -14.57 5.58
N GLU A 101 1.64 -13.62 4.66
CA GLU A 101 2.75 -13.75 3.71
C GLU A 101 4.07 -13.21 4.30
N PRO A 102 5.23 -13.65 3.80
CA PRO A 102 6.52 -13.10 4.19
C PRO A 102 6.62 -11.60 3.90
N LEU A 103 7.22 -10.87 4.84
CA LEU A 103 7.60 -9.47 4.68
C LEU A 103 9.13 -9.42 4.65
N TYR A 104 9.69 -8.82 3.61
CA TYR A 104 11.14 -8.80 3.42
C TYR A 104 11.78 -7.60 4.11
N ALA A 105 12.98 -7.79 4.68
CA ALA A 105 13.85 -6.65 4.98
C ALA A 105 14.31 -5.97 3.67
N PRO A 106 14.71 -4.68 3.69
CA PRO A 106 15.09 -3.96 2.48
C PRO A 106 16.12 -4.66 1.59
N ASP A 107 17.22 -5.16 2.15
CA ASP A 107 18.26 -5.86 1.39
C ASP A 107 17.76 -7.19 0.81
N GLU A 108 17.00 -7.97 1.59
CA GLU A 108 16.43 -9.24 1.14
C GLU A 108 15.47 -9.01 -0.03
N ALA A 109 14.63 -7.97 0.05
CA ALA A 109 13.70 -7.59 -1.00
C ALA A 109 14.43 -7.22 -2.30
N VAL A 110 15.53 -6.47 -2.21
CA VAL A 110 16.31 -6.06 -3.37
C VAL A 110 17.04 -7.26 -4.00
N VAL A 111 17.65 -8.11 -3.18
CA VAL A 111 18.33 -9.32 -3.67
C VAL A 111 17.35 -10.25 -4.38
N GLU A 112 16.18 -10.49 -3.79
CA GLU A 112 15.13 -11.31 -4.40
C GLU A 112 14.63 -10.68 -5.71
N ALA A 113 14.38 -9.38 -5.73
CA ALA A 113 13.96 -8.68 -6.95
C ALA A 113 15.01 -8.76 -8.06
N MET A 114 16.29 -8.63 -7.73
CA MET A 114 17.38 -8.79 -8.69
C MET A 114 17.47 -10.22 -9.25
N ALA A 115 17.27 -11.23 -8.41
CA ALA A 115 17.26 -12.63 -8.83
C ALA A 115 16.11 -12.92 -9.80
N LEU A 116 14.90 -12.45 -9.48
CA LEU A 116 13.71 -12.60 -10.33
C LEU A 116 13.85 -11.80 -11.65
N ALA A 117 14.34 -10.56 -11.57
CA ALA A 117 14.54 -9.68 -12.72
C ALA A 117 15.58 -10.20 -13.73
N ALA A 118 16.44 -11.16 -13.33
CA ALA A 118 17.44 -11.75 -14.24
C ALA A 118 16.80 -12.52 -15.41
N THR A 119 15.60 -13.07 -15.20
CA THR A 119 14.87 -13.87 -16.21
C THR A 119 13.48 -13.33 -16.55
N ALA A 120 12.98 -12.36 -15.79
CA ALA A 120 11.67 -11.77 -16.03
C ALA A 120 11.62 -10.95 -17.33
N GLN A 121 10.45 -10.91 -17.96
CA GLN A 121 10.18 -10.05 -19.13
C GLN A 121 9.44 -8.76 -18.74
N LYS A 122 9.01 -8.68 -17.48
CA LYS A 122 8.26 -7.58 -16.89
C LYS A 122 8.95 -7.10 -15.60
N PRO A 123 8.70 -5.85 -15.17
CA PRO A 123 9.22 -5.32 -13.92
C PRO A 123 8.87 -6.19 -12.70
N ILE A 124 9.79 -6.26 -11.73
CA ILE A 124 9.50 -6.71 -10.36
C ILE A 124 9.06 -5.51 -9.54
N VAL A 125 7.91 -5.60 -8.86
CA VAL A 125 7.41 -4.49 -8.03
C VAL A 125 7.65 -4.78 -6.56
N ILE A 126 8.30 -3.84 -5.87
CA ILE A 126 8.47 -3.84 -4.42
C ILE A 126 7.62 -2.72 -3.82
N ALA A 127 6.72 -3.08 -2.92
CA ALA A 127 5.95 -2.13 -2.14
C ALA A 127 6.68 -1.79 -0.83
N ASP A 128 7.20 -0.57 -0.74
CA ASP A 128 7.68 0.03 0.50
C ASP A 128 6.47 0.44 1.36
N THR A 129 5.95 -0.54 2.10
CA THR A 129 4.60 -0.47 2.66
C THR A 129 4.50 0.47 3.86
N GLN A 130 5.61 0.70 4.57
CA GLN A 130 5.66 1.48 5.80
C GLN A 130 5.73 3.00 5.55
N ASP A 131 6.00 3.42 4.31
CA ASP A 131 5.98 4.82 3.92
C ASP A 131 4.95 5.14 2.83
N ASN A 132 3.74 4.58 2.96
CA ASN A 132 2.63 4.90 2.07
C ASN A 132 1.89 6.18 2.53
N PRO A 133 1.92 7.28 1.75
CA PRO A 133 1.22 8.52 2.11
C PRO A 133 -0.29 8.40 2.29
N GLY A 134 -0.93 7.46 1.59
CA GLY A 134 -2.38 7.22 1.75
C GLY A 134 -2.75 6.58 3.09
N CYS A 135 -1.79 5.98 3.78
CA CYS A 135 -1.95 5.45 5.13
C CYS A 135 -1.35 6.38 6.21
N GLY A 136 -0.94 7.59 5.83
CA GLY A 136 -0.32 8.58 6.73
C GLY A 136 1.21 8.62 6.70
N GLY A 137 1.87 7.83 5.84
CA GLY A 137 3.31 7.91 5.62
C GLY A 137 3.79 9.30 5.21
N SER A 138 5.04 9.61 5.46
CA SER A 138 5.63 10.91 5.12
C SER A 138 5.94 11.02 3.63
N GLY A 139 6.19 9.89 2.96
CA GLY A 139 6.60 9.83 1.58
C GLY A 139 8.09 10.13 1.38
N ASP A 140 8.84 10.37 2.45
CA ASP A 140 10.24 10.84 2.40
C ASP A 140 11.25 9.81 2.93
N THR A 141 10.85 8.58 3.25
CA THR A 141 11.80 7.56 3.71
C THR A 141 12.64 7.04 2.54
N VAL A 142 13.88 6.66 2.81
CA VAL A 142 14.87 6.28 1.78
C VAL A 142 15.60 4.98 2.10
N GLY A 143 15.11 4.18 3.05
CA GLY A 143 15.71 2.89 3.40
C GLY A 143 15.81 1.92 2.21
N MET A 144 14.77 1.87 1.38
CA MET A 144 14.83 1.07 0.14
C MET A 144 15.82 1.62 -0.89
N LEU A 145 16.01 2.95 -0.99
CA LEU A 145 17.04 3.52 -1.86
C LEU A 145 18.43 3.12 -1.41
N ALA A 146 18.69 3.16 -0.10
CA ALA A 146 19.96 2.71 0.46
C ALA A 146 20.24 1.25 0.10
N ALA A 147 19.25 0.36 0.25
CA ALA A 147 19.36 -1.05 -0.13
C ALA A 147 19.59 -1.25 -1.64
N LEU A 148 18.87 -0.51 -2.50
CA LEU A 148 19.06 -0.57 -3.95
C LEU A 148 20.49 -0.18 -4.35
N VAL A 149 21.01 0.91 -3.79
CA VAL A 149 22.37 1.40 -4.07
C VAL A 149 23.42 0.43 -3.54
N ALA A 150 23.26 -0.07 -2.30
CA ALA A 150 24.18 -1.02 -1.68
C ALA A 150 24.33 -2.31 -2.49
N ASN A 151 23.23 -2.81 -3.06
CA ASN A 151 23.20 -4.02 -3.89
C ASN A 151 23.42 -3.74 -5.40
N GLN A 152 23.67 -2.48 -5.78
CA GLN A 152 23.92 -2.06 -7.16
C GLN A 152 22.79 -2.46 -8.15
N ALA A 153 21.54 -2.33 -7.72
CA ALA A 153 20.35 -2.75 -8.48
C ALA A 153 20.11 -1.93 -9.77
N GLN A 154 20.81 -2.31 -10.85
CA GLN A 154 20.76 -1.61 -12.13
C GLN A 154 19.35 -1.65 -12.76
N GLY A 155 18.90 -0.53 -13.30
CA GLY A 155 17.60 -0.42 -13.97
C GLY A 155 16.41 -0.41 -13.01
N ALA A 156 16.65 -0.03 -11.76
CA ALA A 156 15.61 0.17 -10.77
C ALA A 156 15.04 1.60 -10.81
N LEU A 157 13.75 1.73 -10.51
CA LEU A 157 13.05 2.97 -10.25
C LEU A 157 12.61 3.00 -8.80
N PHE A 158 12.84 4.10 -8.09
CA PHE A 158 12.40 4.31 -6.71
C PHE A 158 11.60 5.60 -6.57
N GLY A 159 10.50 5.57 -5.81
CA GLY A 159 9.79 6.79 -5.40
C GLY A 159 8.28 6.66 -5.26
N VAL A 160 7.53 7.76 -5.31
CA VAL A 160 8.03 9.14 -5.39
C VAL A 160 8.45 9.62 -4.00
N VAL A 161 9.66 10.15 -3.88
CA VAL A 161 10.18 10.74 -2.63
C VAL A 161 9.63 12.16 -2.47
N SER A 162 9.00 12.45 -1.34
CA SER A 162 8.52 13.77 -0.97
C SER A 162 9.66 14.60 -0.37
N ASP A 163 10.37 15.38 -1.19
CA ASP A 163 11.47 16.25 -0.75
C ASP A 163 11.48 17.55 -1.57
N ASP A 164 10.99 18.62 -0.95
CA ASP A 164 10.90 19.95 -1.56
C ASP A 164 12.27 20.61 -1.78
N GLN A 165 13.23 20.36 -0.88
CA GLN A 165 14.60 20.86 -0.99
C GLN A 165 15.34 20.19 -2.14
N ALA A 166 15.23 18.87 -2.28
CA ALA A 166 15.85 18.14 -3.37
C ALA A 166 15.25 18.52 -4.73
N ALA A 167 13.92 18.68 -4.80
CA ALA A 167 13.26 19.16 -6.01
C ALA A 167 13.74 20.58 -6.38
N ALA A 168 13.80 21.51 -5.43
CA ALA A 168 14.29 22.87 -5.66
C ALA A 168 15.75 22.88 -6.13
N ALA A 169 16.64 22.12 -5.47
CA ALA A 169 18.04 22.02 -5.85
C ALA A 169 18.23 21.46 -7.28
N ALA A 170 17.43 20.46 -7.67
CA ALA A 170 17.46 19.91 -9.02
C ALA A 170 17.01 20.93 -10.07
N HIS A 171 16.00 21.75 -9.77
CA HIS A 171 15.54 22.83 -10.64
C HIS A 171 16.58 23.94 -10.78
N ASP A 172 17.22 24.35 -9.68
CA ASP A 172 18.25 25.39 -9.67
C ASP A 172 19.50 24.98 -10.47
N ALA A 173 19.87 23.70 -10.40
CA ALA A 173 21.04 23.17 -11.10
C ALA A 173 20.78 22.88 -12.59
N GLY A 174 19.55 22.43 -12.91
CA GLY A 174 19.13 22.09 -14.26
C GLY A 174 19.49 20.67 -14.70
N VAL A 175 18.87 20.25 -15.80
CA VAL A 175 19.06 18.92 -16.41
C VAL A 175 20.52 18.70 -16.82
N GLY A 176 21.05 17.53 -16.49
CA GLY A 176 22.44 17.11 -16.76
C GLY A 176 23.44 17.51 -15.68
N ALA A 177 23.04 18.30 -14.67
CA ALA A 177 23.90 18.64 -13.55
C ALA A 177 24.08 17.45 -12.58
N GLU A 178 25.25 17.37 -11.95
CA GLU A 178 25.51 16.49 -10.81
C GLU A 178 25.39 17.29 -9.50
N LEU A 179 24.72 16.71 -8.51
CA LEU A 179 24.43 17.31 -7.22
C LEU A 179 24.75 16.36 -6.08
N GLU A 180 25.47 16.82 -5.07
CA GLU A 180 25.52 16.16 -3.77
C GLU A 180 24.26 16.53 -2.99
N LEU A 181 23.43 15.55 -2.67
CA LEU A 181 22.16 15.74 -1.96
C LEU A 181 22.09 14.85 -0.73
N ALA A 182 21.47 15.37 0.32
CA ALA A 182 20.86 14.58 1.38
C ALA A 182 19.37 14.44 1.01
N LEU A 183 19.00 13.30 0.43
CA LEU A 183 17.66 13.04 -0.09
C LEU A 183 16.77 12.36 0.95
N GLY A 184 15.55 12.87 1.13
CA GLY A 184 14.56 12.30 2.05
C GLY A 184 14.93 12.48 3.53
N GLY A 185 14.24 11.75 4.41
CA GLY A 185 14.48 11.76 5.85
C GLY A 185 14.28 13.13 6.50
N ARG A 186 13.30 13.91 6.03
CA ARG A 186 12.96 15.24 6.56
C ARG A 186 12.05 15.14 7.77
N THR A 187 11.24 14.08 7.81
CA THR A 187 10.35 13.73 8.91
C THR A 187 11.16 13.01 9.97
N ASP A 188 11.07 13.49 11.21
CA ASP A 188 11.72 12.87 12.38
C ASP A 188 11.03 11.53 12.71
N LEU A 189 11.55 10.45 12.11
CA LEU A 189 11.05 9.08 12.24
C LEU A 189 12.18 8.17 12.73
N PRO A 190 11.91 7.29 13.72
CA PRO A 190 12.93 6.36 14.22
C PRO A 190 13.52 5.49 13.10
N GLY A 191 14.85 5.47 13.00
CA GLY A 191 15.57 4.65 12.02
C GLY A 191 15.51 5.16 10.58
N VAL A 192 15.04 6.40 10.35
CA VAL A 192 15.05 7.05 9.04
C VAL A 192 16.10 8.15 9.04
N GLU A 193 17.06 8.06 8.12
CA GLU A 193 18.10 9.06 7.92
C GLU A 193 18.12 9.49 6.45
N PRO A 194 18.43 10.76 6.14
CA PRO A 194 18.63 11.21 4.76
C PRO A 194 19.70 10.39 4.04
N PHE A 195 19.42 10.02 2.79
CA PHE A 195 20.38 9.32 1.96
C PHE A 195 21.33 10.36 1.32
N HIS A 196 22.61 10.27 1.66
CA HIS A 196 23.63 11.16 1.10
C HIS A 196 24.25 10.54 -0.14
N GLY A 197 24.21 11.26 -1.26
CA GLY A 197 24.85 10.79 -2.49
C GLY A 197 24.92 11.84 -3.58
N ARG A 198 25.70 11.50 -4.61
CA ARG A 198 25.82 12.29 -5.82
C ARG A 198 24.81 11.82 -6.87
N PHE A 199 23.90 12.70 -7.24
CA PHE A 199 22.82 12.43 -8.18
C PHE A 199 23.01 13.23 -9.46
N THR A 200 22.60 12.66 -10.59
CA THR A 200 22.45 13.38 -11.86
C THR A 200 20.99 13.77 -12.06
N VAL A 201 20.73 15.02 -12.47
CA VAL A 201 19.37 15.48 -12.80
C VAL A 201 19.02 15.04 -14.22
N GLU A 202 18.07 14.11 -14.38
CA GLU A 202 17.63 13.62 -15.69
C GLU A 202 16.47 14.45 -16.26
N VAL A 203 15.49 14.78 -15.42
CA VAL A 203 14.27 15.48 -15.81
C VAL A 203 13.84 16.42 -14.69
N ILE A 204 13.28 17.57 -15.05
CA ILE A 204 12.56 18.46 -14.14
C ILE A 204 11.23 18.89 -14.78
N ASN A 205 10.16 19.01 -13.99
CA ASN A 205 8.90 19.60 -14.42
C ASN A 205 8.15 20.23 -13.23
N ASP A 206 6.98 20.81 -13.49
CA ASP A 206 6.15 21.50 -12.49
C ASP A 206 5.21 20.57 -11.68
N GLY A 207 5.32 19.25 -11.88
CA GLY A 207 4.52 18.23 -11.20
C GLY A 207 3.05 18.24 -11.55
N ARG A 208 2.64 18.85 -12.67
CA ARG A 208 1.26 18.82 -13.13
C ARG A 208 1.03 17.68 -14.11
N TYR A 209 0.06 16.83 -13.80
CA TYR A 209 -0.33 15.73 -14.68
C TYR A 209 -1.81 15.39 -14.51
N TYR A 210 -2.37 14.68 -15.48
CA TYR A 210 -3.68 14.07 -15.37
C TYR A 210 -3.47 12.58 -15.12
N ALA A 211 -4.18 12.06 -14.12
CA ALA A 211 -4.16 10.63 -13.83
C ALA A 211 -5.01 9.88 -14.87
N ASP A 212 -4.58 8.68 -15.28
CA ASP A 212 -5.24 7.90 -16.33
C ASP A 212 -5.97 6.65 -15.80
N GLY A 213 -5.91 6.45 -14.48
CA GLY A 213 -6.38 5.26 -13.81
C GLY A 213 -7.85 5.13 -13.49
N PRO A 214 -8.31 3.90 -13.19
CA PRO A 214 -9.70 3.64 -12.83
C PRO A 214 -10.13 4.31 -11.53
N VAL A 215 -9.16 4.61 -10.63
CA VAL A 215 -9.42 5.29 -9.34
C VAL A 215 -9.50 6.80 -9.53
N SER A 216 -8.56 7.39 -10.27
CA SER A 216 -8.44 8.85 -10.39
C SER A 216 -9.18 9.45 -11.59
N GLN A 217 -9.53 8.65 -12.60
CA GLN A 217 -10.43 8.99 -13.72
C GLN A 217 -10.21 10.37 -14.36
N GLY A 218 -8.99 10.67 -14.82
CA GLY A 218 -8.69 11.95 -15.46
C GLY A 218 -8.54 13.13 -14.51
N LYS A 219 -8.46 12.89 -13.19
CA LYS A 219 -8.23 13.94 -12.19
C LYS A 219 -6.87 14.61 -12.43
N ALA A 220 -6.86 15.94 -12.38
CA ALA A 220 -5.64 16.73 -12.37
C ALA A 220 -4.94 16.65 -11.00
N TYR A 221 -3.62 16.46 -11.04
CA TYR A 221 -2.72 16.50 -9.89
C TYR A 221 -1.72 17.64 -10.07
N ASP A 222 -1.31 18.24 -8.94
CA ASP A 222 -0.24 19.23 -8.85
C ASP A 222 0.61 18.86 -7.63
N VAL A 223 1.69 18.12 -7.88
CA VAL A 223 2.65 17.67 -6.85
C VAL A 223 3.80 18.66 -6.66
N GLY A 224 3.67 19.87 -7.22
CA GLY A 224 4.68 20.92 -7.23
C GLY A 224 5.93 20.54 -8.04
N PRO A 225 7.00 21.36 -8.01
CA PRO A 225 8.28 21.03 -8.64
C PRO A 225 8.68 19.58 -8.38
N SER A 226 8.96 18.86 -9.46
CA SER A 226 9.38 17.46 -9.44
C SER A 226 10.64 17.28 -10.28
N ALA A 227 11.37 16.23 -9.95
CA ALA A 227 12.60 15.85 -10.64
C ALA A 227 12.73 14.33 -10.75
N LEU A 228 13.38 13.88 -11.82
CA LEU A 228 13.94 12.54 -11.93
C LEU A 228 15.44 12.64 -11.73
N LEU A 229 15.93 12.00 -10.67
CA LEU A 229 17.34 11.93 -10.34
C LEU A 229 17.88 10.54 -10.68
N SER A 230 19.19 10.40 -10.89
CA SER A 230 19.82 9.09 -10.99
C SER A 230 21.11 8.96 -10.21
N ILE A 231 21.34 7.75 -9.70
CA ILE A 231 22.53 7.36 -8.95
C ILE A 231 22.83 5.89 -9.19
N GLY A 232 24.04 5.55 -9.64
CA GLY A 232 24.48 4.16 -9.78
C GLY A 232 23.56 3.25 -10.61
N GLY A 233 22.91 3.78 -11.66
CA GLY A 233 21.96 3.04 -12.50
C GLY A 233 20.56 2.88 -11.93
N ILE A 234 20.26 3.55 -10.81
CA ILE A 234 18.94 3.64 -10.18
C ILE A 234 18.36 5.03 -10.47
N ARG A 235 17.08 5.08 -10.83
CA ARG A 235 16.34 6.34 -11.01
C ARG A 235 15.44 6.61 -9.81
N VAL A 236 15.40 7.86 -9.38
CA VAL A 236 14.65 8.30 -8.19
C VAL A 236 13.72 9.43 -8.58
N ALA A 237 12.41 9.18 -8.51
CA ALA A 237 11.40 10.21 -8.71
C ALA A 237 11.22 11.00 -7.41
N VAL A 238 11.27 12.33 -7.52
CA VAL A 238 11.15 13.27 -6.40
C VAL A 238 10.06 14.30 -6.71
N SER A 239 9.26 14.63 -5.71
CA SER A 239 8.25 15.70 -5.78
C SER A 239 8.30 16.57 -4.54
N SER A 240 8.06 17.87 -4.69
CA SER A 240 8.02 18.82 -3.58
C SER A 240 6.77 18.71 -2.70
N ARG A 241 5.70 18.07 -3.18
CA ARG A 241 4.50 17.79 -2.39
C ARG A 241 4.27 16.30 -2.29
N ARG A 242 3.97 15.85 -1.07
CA ARG A 242 3.63 14.47 -0.78
C ARG A 242 2.48 13.96 -1.66
N VAL A 243 2.74 12.84 -2.34
CA VAL A 243 1.78 12.17 -3.22
C VAL A 243 1.85 10.67 -3.03
N GLN A 244 0.69 10.01 -3.04
CA GLN A 244 0.62 8.55 -3.04
C GLN A 244 0.75 8.03 -4.48
N ALA A 245 1.46 6.90 -4.65
CA ALA A 245 1.49 6.15 -5.91
C ALA A 245 0.16 5.41 -6.15
N LEU A 246 -0.92 6.18 -6.33
CA LEU A 246 -2.27 5.71 -6.66
C LEU A 246 -2.43 5.39 -8.15
N ASP A 247 -1.55 5.94 -8.97
CA ASP A 247 -1.66 5.99 -10.42
C ASP A 247 -0.25 5.99 -11.03
N ARG A 248 -0.08 5.37 -12.20
CA ARG A 248 1.20 5.31 -12.92
C ARG A 248 1.71 6.68 -13.34
N MET A 249 0.80 7.63 -13.57
CA MET A 249 1.14 8.97 -14.00
C MET A 249 1.99 9.75 -13.00
N VAL A 250 2.05 9.29 -11.73
CA VAL A 250 2.99 9.82 -10.72
C VAL A 250 4.47 9.62 -11.10
N PHE A 251 4.76 8.68 -12.00
CA PHE A 251 6.09 8.46 -12.57
C PHE A 251 6.15 8.86 -14.04
N GLU A 252 5.15 8.48 -14.84
CA GLU A 252 5.19 8.67 -16.30
C GLU A 252 5.20 10.16 -16.72
N HIS A 253 4.72 11.07 -15.88
CA HIS A 253 4.84 12.51 -16.14
C HIS A 253 6.30 13.01 -16.16
N LEU A 254 7.25 12.24 -15.60
CA LEU A 254 8.70 12.47 -15.68
C LEU A 254 9.34 11.79 -16.91
N GLY A 255 8.54 11.25 -17.84
CA GLY A 255 9.03 10.56 -19.05
C GLY A 255 9.51 9.13 -18.80
N ILE A 256 9.18 8.55 -17.65
CA ILE A 256 9.48 7.14 -17.33
C ILE A 256 8.52 6.23 -18.10
N VAL A 257 9.05 5.19 -18.74
CA VAL A 257 8.26 4.05 -19.23
C VAL A 257 8.38 2.93 -18.20
N LEU A 258 7.30 2.66 -17.46
CA LEU A 258 7.35 1.73 -16.32
C LEU A 258 7.68 0.30 -16.76
N GLU A 259 7.19 -0.12 -17.91
CA GLU A 259 7.40 -1.45 -18.49
C GLU A 259 8.87 -1.71 -18.88
N GLU A 260 9.68 -0.67 -19.03
CA GLU A 260 11.12 -0.78 -19.32
C GLU A 260 11.98 -0.92 -18.05
N GLN A 261 11.39 -0.86 -16.86
CA GLN A 261 12.12 -0.97 -15.60
C GLN A 261 12.34 -2.43 -15.22
N LYS A 262 13.49 -2.76 -14.65
CA LYS A 262 13.71 -4.11 -14.10
C LYS A 262 13.03 -4.27 -12.75
N ILE A 263 13.15 -3.24 -11.92
CA ILE A 263 12.62 -3.19 -10.56
C ILE A 263 11.93 -1.84 -10.37
N ILE A 264 10.73 -1.85 -9.80
CA ILE A 264 10.01 -0.64 -9.40
C ILE A 264 9.75 -0.73 -7.91
N VAL A 265 10.33 0.18 -7.15
CA VAL A 265 10.09 0.31 -5.72
C VAL A 265 9.23 1.54 -5.47
N LEU A 266 8.02 1.30 -4.96
CA LEU A 266 7.03 2.36 -4.76
C LEU A 266 6.55 2.44 -3.31
N LYS A 267 6.22 3.67 -2.90
CA LYS A 267 5.69 4.00 -1.57
C LYS A 267 4.18 3.79 -1.49
N SER A 268 3.76 2.56 -1.23
CA SER A 268 2.34 2.19 -1.18
C SER A 268 2.10 0.85 -0.49
N THR A 269 0.88 0.63 0.01
CA THR A 269 0.50 -0.60 0.72
C THR A 269 -0.44 -1.50 -0.09
N CYS A 270 -1.36 -0.92 -0.87
CA CYS A 270 -2.38 -1.70 -1.58
C CYS A 270 -2.85 -1.06 -2.90
N HIS A 271 -3.14 0.24 -2.91
CA HIS A 271 -3.81 0.88 -4.06
C HIS A 271 -3.02 0.83 -5.37
N TYR A 272 -1.69 0.78 -5.28
CA TYR A 272 -0.81 0.67 -6.45
C TYR A 272 -1.13 -0.58 -7.30
N ARG A 273 -1.60 -1.67 -6.69
CA ARG A 273 -1.86 -2.94 -7.37
C ARG A 273 -2.73 -2.78 -8.63
N ALA A 274 -3.70 -1.87 -8.62
CA ALA A 274 -4.56 -1.62 -9.78
C ALA A 274 -3.81 -1.19 -11.05
N HIS A 275 -2.66 -0.51 -10.92
CA HIS A 275 -1.86 0.00 -12.05
C HIS A 275 -0.58 -0.78 -12.30
N PHE A 276 0.01 -1.33 -11.24
CA PHE A 276 1.33 -1.92 -11.27
C PHE A 276 1.27 -3.45 -11.42
N ASP A 277 0.30 -4.15 -10.82
CA ASP A 277 0.21 -5.61 -10.98
C ASP A 277 -0.01 -6.04 -12.46
N PRO A 278 -0.78 -5.33 -13.31
CA PRO A 278 -0.92 -5.70 -14.72
C PRO A 278 0.39 -5.67 -15.53
N ILE A 279 1.32 -4.80 -15.13
CA ILE A 279 2.63 -4.64 -15.80
C ILE A 279 3.75 -5.39 -15.09
N ALA A 280 3.55 -5.87 -13.88
CA ALA A 280 4.55 -6.60 -13.12
C ALA A 280 4.67 -8.07 -13.56
N GLU A 281 5.85 -8.64 -13.38
CA GLU A 281 6.04 -10.10 -13.33
C GLU A 281 5.51 -10.64 -12.00
N THR A 282 5.89 -9.98 -10.91
CA THR A 282 5.43 -10.26 -9.55
C THR A 282 5.58 -9.04 -8.66
N THR A 283 4.87 -9.06 -7.54
CA THR A 283 4.74 -7.98 -6.57
C THR A 283 4.90 -8.53 -5.15
N PHE A 284 5.75 -7.92 -4.34
CA PHE A 284 5.86 -8.23 -2.90
C PHE A 284 6.19 -6.98 -2.06
N ALA A 285 6.06 -7.09 -0.75
CA ALA A 285 6.26 -5.98 0.17
C ALA A 285 7.62 -6.05 0.89
N ALA A 286 8.19 -4.87 1.15
CA ALA A 286 9.39 -4.68 1.96
C ALA A 286 9.10 -3.78 3.17
N LEU A 287 9.84 -3.99 4.25
CA LEU A 287 9.71 -3.27 5.52
C LEU A 287 10.91 -2.36 5.78
N ALA A 288 11.06 -1.31 4.98
CA ALA A 288 11.96 -0.22 5.36
C ALA A 288 11.34 0.57 6.55
N PRO A 289 12.14 1.11 7.48
CA PRO A 289 11.63 1.98 8.53
C PRO A 289 10.76 3.13 7.97
N GLY A 290 9.61 3.38 8.59
CA GLY A 290 8.66 4.40 8.14
C GLY A 290 7.60 4.75 9.16
N GLY A 291 6.78 5.75 8.84
CA GLY A 291 5.81 6.33 9.78
C GLY A 291 4.60 5.43 10.08
N TYR A 292 4.32 4.46 9.22
CA TYR A 292 3.31 3.42 9.46
C TYR A 292 4.01 2.08 9.74
N LEU A 293 3.67 1.45 10.86
CA LEU A 293 4.18 0.13 11.21
C LEU A 293 3.30 -0.95 10.57
N ALA A 294 3.89 -1.72 9.65
CA ALA A 294 3.17 -2.76 8.93
C ALA A 294 2.78 -3.93 9.82
N ASN A 295 3.62 -4.24 10.81
CA ASN A 295 3.34 -5.23 11.84
C ASN A 295 2.58 -4.57 13.00
N PRO A 296 1.30 -4.88 13.20
CA PRO A 296 0.53 -4.24 14.26
C PRO A 296 1.03 -4.59 15.66
N ALA A 297 1.81 -5.66 15.86
CA ALA A 297 2.37 -5.96 17.18
C ALA A 297 3.39 -4.91 17.65
N ASP A 298 3.92 -4.11 16.73
CA ASP A 298 4.86 -3.02 17.04
C ASP A 298 4.14 -1.71 17.40
N CYS A 299 2.81 -1.64 17.22
CA CYS A 299 1.99 -0.50 17.59
C CYS A 299 1.61 -0.52 19.07
N ALA A 300 1.63 0.65 19.71
CA ALA A 300 1.24 0.83 21.11
C ALA A 300 -0.29 0.93 21.29
N TYR A 301 -1.00 -0.16 20.99
CA TYR A 301 -2.45 -0.22 21.20
C TYR A 301 -2.82 -0.18 22.68
N SER A 302 -3.84 0.62 23.01
CA SER A 302 -4.38 0.75 24.37
C SER A 302 -5.89 0.50 24.45
N LYS A 303 -6.57 0.43 23.31
CA LYS A 303 -8.03 0.31 23.23
C LYS A 303 -8.51 -0.95 22.54
N LEU A 304 -7.62 -1.80 22.03
CA LEU A 304 -8.00 -3.06 21.39
C LEU A 304 -8.78 -3.96 22.34
N ARG A 305 -9.66 -4.79 21.77
CA ARG A 305 -10.40 -5.79 22.56
C ARG A 305 -9.42 -6.83 23.10
N PRO A 306 -9.53 -7.22 24.38
CA PRO A 306 -8.79 -8.37 24.89
C PRO A 306 -9.06 -9.62 24.05
N GLY A 307 -8.03 -10.40 23.76
CA GLY A 307 -8.14 -11.63 22.98
C GLY A 307 -7.93 -11.47 21.47
N VAL A 308 -7.83 -10.24 20.95
CA VAL A 308 -7.51 -10.00 19.54
C VAL A 308 -6.02 -10.22 19.30
N ARG A 309 -5.66 -11.01 18.28
CA ARG A 309 -4.27 -11.13 17.82
C ARG A 309 -3.85 -9.93 16.99
N TYR A 310 -2.60 -9.50 17.13
CA TYR A 310 -2.06 -8.36 16.39
C TYR A 310 -1.94 -8.60 14.89
N TYR A 311 -1.85 -9.86 14.47
CA TYR A 311 -1.86 -10.29 13.08
C TYR A 311 -2.28 -11.77 13.04
N PRO A 312 -2.58 -12.34 11.86
CA PRO A 312 -2.96 -13.74 11.74
C PRO A 312 -1.90 -14.66 12.36
N LEU A 313 -2.34 -15.59 13.24
CA LEU A 313 -1.47 -16.48 14.02
C LEU A 313 -0.46 -15.77 14.96
N GLY A 314 -0.61 -14.46 15.16
CA GLY A 314 0.27 -13.64 15.97
C GLY A 314 -0.03 -13.68 17.48
N PRO A 315 0.72 -12.89 18.27
CA PRO A 315 0.51 -12.76 19.70
C PRO A 315 -0.85 -12.12 20.00
N VAL A 316 -1.42 -12.48 21.15
CA VAL A 316 -2.73 -12.01 21.62
C VAL A 316 -2.57 -10.74 22.45
N HIS A 317 -3.39 -9.72 22.17
CA HIS A 317 -3.53 -8.54 23.00
C HIS A 317 -4.26 -8.88 24.31
N VAL A 318 -3.64 -8.55 25.45
CA VAL A 318 -4.15 -8.90 26.79
C VAL A 318 -4.75 -7.70 27.56
N GLY A 319 -4.64 -6.48 27.04
CA GLY A 319 -5.00 -5.23 27.73
C GLY A 319 -3.78 -4.45 28.22
#